data_AF-A0A5E7EV73-F1
#
_entry.id   AF-A0A5E7EV73-F1
#
_cell.length_a   1.000
_cell.length_b   1.000
_cell.length_c   1.000
_cell.angle_alpha   90.00
_cell.angle_beta   90.00
_cell.angle_gamma   90.00
#
_symmetry.space_group_name_H-M   'P 1'
#
loop_
_entity.id
_entity.type
_entity.pdbx_description
1 polymer ?
#
loop_
_entity_poly.entity_id
_entity_poly.type
_entity_poly.pdbx_seq_one_letter_code
_entity_poly.pdbx_strand_id
1 'polypeptide(L)'
;MSTTQYDSRTADKFVVRLPDGLRAEIEGAADHLDRSMNSIFVQATRQYLDAQQRQQLLLDTLAELAAIKAQAASFNIDEHVRMAADAGRYRWLRDAALGTGCANVPMVRIGAGDPVGGDDLDKLADAAGLNWPMPDEFAEELAS
;
A
#
# COMPACT_ATOMS: atom_id res chain seq x y z
N MET A 1 38.12 31.81 3.13
CA MET A 1 37.86 30.36 3.31
C MET A 1 39.04 29.62 2.71
N SER A 2 39.95 29.12 3.54
CA SER A 2 41.12 28.39 3.05
C SER A 2 40.68 26.98 2.66
N THR A 3 40.72 26.69 1.36
CA THR A 3 40.61 25.33 0.83
C THR A 3 41.81 24.54 1.34
N THR A 4 41.60 23.70 2.36
CA THR A 4 42.63 22.77 2.83
C THR A 4 43.01 21.86 1.66
N GLN A 5 44.17 22.12 1.07
CA GLN A 5 44.72 21.30 0.00
C GLN A 5 44.98 19.91 0.60
N TYR A 6 44.28 18.90 0.10
CA TYR A 6 44.42 17.53 0.58
C TYR A 6 45.79 17.00 0.14
N ASP A 7 46.71 16.84 1.11
CA ASP A 7 48.03 16.23 0.91
C ASP A 7 48.02 14.85 1.58
N SER A 8 48.66 13.87 0.95
CA SER A 8 48.99 12.56 1.54
C SER A 8 49.63 12.64 2.94
N ARG A 9 50.29 13.76 3.25
CA ARG A 9 50.91 14.03 4.55
C ARG A 9 49.90 14.43 5.64
N THR A 10 48.77 15.02 5.26
CA THR A 10 47.68 15.42 6.16
C THR A 10 46.51 14.43 6.14
N ALA A 11 46.55 13.42 5.27
CA ALA A 11 45.55 12.37 5.19
C ALA A 11 45.63 11.39 6.38
N ASP A 12 44.47 10.89 6.80
CA ASP A 12 44.36 9.84 7.82
C ASP A 12 44.99 8.53 7.34
N LYS A 13 45.83 7.93 8.18
CA LYS A 13 46.54 6.68 7.88
C LYS A 13 46.01 5.56 8.74
N PHE A 14 45.69 4.43 8.10
CA PHE A 14 45.23 3.22 8.77
C PHE A 14 46.06 2.03 8.28
N VAL A 15 46.41 1.11 9.19
CA VAL A 15 47.15 -0.12 8.87
C VAL A 15 46.16 -1.28 8.88
N VAL A 16 46.00 -1.95 7.73
CA VAL A 16 45.12 -3.12 7.59
C VAL A 16 45.96 -4.38 7.54
N ARG A 17 45.57 -5.40 8.30
CA ARG A 17 46.09 -6.76 8.15
C ARG A 17 45.23 -7.50 7.16
N LEU A 18 45.79 -7.82 6.01
CA LEU A 18 45.11 -8.60 4.99
C LEU A 18 45.41 -10.09 5.20
N PRO A 19 44.47 -10.98 4.85
CA PRO A 19 44.74 -12.41 4.73
C PRO A 19 45.88 -12.68 3.74
N ASP A 20 46.50 -13.84 3.88
CA ASP A 20 47.55 -14.28 2.95
C ASP A 20 47.04 -14.30 1.50
N GLY A 21 47.88 -13.88 0.56
CA GLY A 21 47.55 -13.80 -0.87
C GLY A 21 46.76 -12.55 -1.29
N LEU A 22 45.87 -12.03 -0.46
CA LEU A 22 44.98 -10.91 -0.84
C LEU A 22 45.75 -9.63 -1.21
N ARG A 23 46.87 -9.36 -0.53
CA ARG A 23 47.72 -8.20 -0.87
C ARG A 23 48.29 -8.31 -2.29
N ALA A 24 48.73 -9.51 -2.68
CA ALA A 24 49.30 -9.75 -4.01
C ALA A 24 48.23 -9.65 -5.11
N GLU A 25 46.99 -10.06 -4.82
CA GLU A 25 45.85 -9.87 -5.73
C GLU A 25 45.56 -8.38 -5.95
N ILE A 26 45.56 -7.58 -4.87
CA ILE A 26 45.37 -6.12 -4.96
C ILE A 26 46.51 -5.47 -5.74
N GLU A 27 47.74 -5.92 -5.55
CA GLU A 27 48.92 -5.46 -6.29
C GLU A 27 48.79 -5.75 -7.78
N GLY A 28 48.44 -6.97 -8.16
CA GLY A 28 48.18 -7.32 -9.57
C GLY A 28 47.04 -6.52 -10.20
N ALA A 29 45.98 -6.23 -9.45
CA ALA A 29 44.89 -5.36 -9.92
C ALA A 29 45.33 -3.90 -10.07
N ALA A 30 46.18 -3.41 -9.17
CA ALA A 30 46.74 -2.07 -9.21
C ALA A 30 47.65 -1.89 -10.44
N ASP A 31 48.50 -2.88 -10.71
CA ASP A 31 49.38 -2.92 -11.88
C ASP A 31 48.58 -2.98 -13.18
N HIS A 32 47.54 -3.81 -13.24
CA HIS A 32 46.69 -3.94 -14.43
C HIS A 32 45.93 -2.64 -14.77
N LEU A 33 45.60 -1.84 -13.76
CA LEU A 33 44.83 -0.60 -13.91
C LEU A 33 45.69 0.67 -13.95
N ASP A 34 47.03 0.53 -13.87
CA ASP A 34 47.98 1.64 -13.74
C ASP A 34 47.62 2.60 -12.57
N ARG A 35 47.27 2.03 -11.42
CA ARG A 35 46.87 2.79 -10.21
C ARG A 35 47.69 2.38 -9.01
N SER A 36 47.72 3.23 -7.98
CA SER A 36 48.28 2.85 -6.69
C SER A 36 47.36 1.85 -5.97
N MET A 37 47.94 0.94 -5.19
CA MET A 37 47.15 0.04 -4.33
C MET A 37 46.18 0.80 -3.41
N ASN A 38 46.56 1.99 -2.92
CA ASN A 38 45.68 2.84 -2.12
C ASN A 38 44.45 3.29 -2.93
N SER A 39 44.62 3.63 -4.20
CA SER A 39 43.51 4.00 -5.09
C SER A 39 42.54 2.83 -5.29
N ILE A 40 43.05 1.61 -5.50
CA ILE A 40 42.23 0.40 -5.60
C ILE A 40 41.46 0.16 -4.30
N PHE A 41 42.12 0.29 -3.15
CA PHE A 41 41.50 0.08 -1.84
C PHE A 41 40.38 1.08 -1.56
N VAL A 42 40.62 2.37 -1.85
CA VAL A 42 39.61 3.43 -1.69
C VAL A 42 38.44 3.22 -2.64
N GLN A 43 38.70 2.82 -3.90
CA GLN A 43 37.64 2.52 -4.86
C GLN A 43 36.78 1.33 -4.41
N ALA A 44 37.40 0.23 -4.00
CA ALA A 44 36.69 -0.94 -3.50
C ALA A 44 35.83 -0.61 -2.27
N THR A 45 36.38 0.18 -1.33
CA THR A 45 35.64 0.61 -0.13
C THR A 45 34.44 1.47 -0.49
N ARG A 46 34.61 2.45 -1.40
CA ARG A 46 33.50 3.29 -1.87
C ARG A 46 32.43 2.47 -2.59
N GLN A 47 32.83 1.57 -3.48
CA GLN A 47 31.90 0.68 -4.19
C GLN A 47 31.12 -0.22 -3.23
N TYR A 48 31.77 -0.74 -2.19
CA TYR A 48 31.11 -1.53 -1.16
C TYR A 48 30.05 -0.72 -0.42
N LEU A 49 30.40 0.49 0.05
CA LEU A 49 29.46 1.37 0.75
C LEU A 49 28.28 1.79 -0.14
N ASP A 50 28.55 2.18 -1.39
CA ASP A 50 27.52 2.56 -2.35
C ASP A 50 26.58 1.38 -2.67
N ALA A 51 27.12 0.17 -2.80
CA ALA A 51 26.32 -1.03 -3.01
C ALA A 51 25.42 -1.35 -1.82
N GLN A 52 25.93 -1.23 -0.58
CA GLN A 52 25.13 -1.40 0.63
C GLN A 52 24.00 -0.36 0.71
N GLN A 53 24.29 0.91 0.42
CA GLN A 53 23.27 1.96 0.42
C GLN A 53 22.20 1.71 -0.64
N ARG A 54 22.59 1.28 -1.85
CA ARG A 54 21.64 0.93 -2.91
C ARG A 54 20.76 -0.26 -2.53
N GLN A 55 21.33 -1.28 -1.88
CA GLN A 55 20.56 -2.42 -1.39
C GLN A 55 19.52 -1.99 -0.35
N GLN A 56 19.88 -1.11 0.58
CA GLN A 56 18.93 -0.59 1.56
C GLN A 56 17.77 0.15 0.90
N LEU A 57 18.05 1.05 -0.04
CA LEU A 57 17.00 1.77 -0.78
C LEU A 57 16.06 0.82 -1.53
N LEU A 58 16.59 -0.27 -2.11
CA LEU A 58 15.76 -1.27 -2.78
C LEU A 58 14.87 -2.03 -1.79
N LEU A 59 15.38 -2.38 -0.62
CA LEU A 59 14.57 -3.02 0.42
C LEU A 59 13.48 -2.09 0.95
N ASP A 60 13.80 -0.82 1.17
CA ASP A 60 12.85 0.18 1.65
C ASP A 60 11.73 0.40 0.61
N THR A 61 12.08 0.57 -0.67
CA THR A 61 11.09 0.71 -1.75
C THR A 61 10.23 -0.54 -1.93
N LEU A 62 10.81 -1.74 -1.80
CA LEU A 62 10.03 -2.98 -1.83
C LEU A 62 9.06 -3.09 -0.65
N ALA A 63 9.48 -2.66 0.55
CA ALA A 63 8.61 -2.64 1.73
C ALA A 63 7.45 -1.66 1.56
N GLU A 64 7.71 -0.46 1.03
CA GLU A 64 6.68 0.53 0.72
C GLU A 64 5.68 0.01 -0.32
N LEU A 65 6.17 -0.59 -1.42
CA LEU A 65 5.32 -1.19 -2.44
C LEU A 65 4.47 -2.34 -1.89
N ALA A 66 5.03 -3.17 -1.02
CA ALA A 66 4.29 -4.24 -0.36
C ALA A 66 3.17 -3.68 0.53
N ALA A 67 3.43 -2.58 1.26
CA ALA A 67 2.42 -1.90 2.07
C ALA A 67 1.29 -1.31 1.21
N ILE A 68 1.64 -0.63 0.10
CA ILE A 68 0.66 -0.09 -0.86
C ILE A 68 -0.20 -1.23 -1.42
N LYS A 69 0.41 -2.34 -1.81
CA LYS A 69 -0.33 -3.50 -2.35
C LYS A 69 -1.25 -4.12 -1.31
N ALA A 70 -0.81 -4.25 -0.06
CA ALA A 70 -1.64 -4.74 1.03
C ALA A 70 -2.84 -3.82 1.28
N GLN A 71 -2.64 -2.50 1.20
CA GLN A 71 -3.71 -1.52 1.35
C GLN A 71 -4.69 -1.57 0.17
N ALA A 72 -4.21 -1.71 -1.07
CA ALA A 72 -5.07 -1.89 -2.23
C ALA A 72 -5.90 -3.18 -2.13
N ALA A 73 -5.35 -4.27 -1.58
CA ALA A 73 -6.10 -5.51 -1.35
C ALA A 73 -7.21 -5.36 -0.29
N SER A 74 -7.09 -4.39 0.63
CA SER A 74 -8.14 -4.07 1.60
C SER A 74 -9.29 -3.22 1.01
N PHE A 75 -9.07 -2.58 -0.14
CA PHE A 75 -10.11 -1.80 -0.81
C PHE A 75 -11.01 -2.69 -1.67
N ASN A 76 -12.00 -3.27 -1.00
CA ASN A 76 -13.16 -4.00 -1.53
C ASN A 76 -14.05 -3.16 -2.47
N ILE A 77 -13.78 -2.98 -3.77
CA ILE A 77 -14.69 -2.19 -4.64
C ILE A 77 -16.11 -2.76 -4.62
N ASP A 78 -16.24 -4.09 -4.73
CA ASP A 78 -17.54 -4.76 -4.73
C ASP A 78 -18.27 -4.56 -3.39
N GLU A 79 -17.53 -4.59 -2.27
CA GLU A 79 -18.08 -4.31 -0.94
C GLU A 79 -18.59 -2.87 -0.82
N HIS A 80 -17.86 -1.89 -1.36
CA HIS A 80 -18.28 -0.48 -1.36
C HIS A 80 -19.48 -0.23 -2.25
N VAL A 81 -19.53 -0.84 -3.44
CA VAL A 81 -20.68 -0.77 -4.35
C VAL A 81 -21.91 -1.38 -3.68
N ARG A 82 -21.76 -2.53 -3.02
CA ARG A 82 -22.84 -3.15 -2.23
C ARG A 82 -23.32 -2.22 -1.11
N MET A 83 -22.40 -1.66 -0.31
CA MET A 83 -22.76 -0.72 0.77
C MET A 83 -23.47 0.54 0.23
N ALA A 84 -23.08 1.06 -0.93
CA ALA A 84 -23.74 2.20 -1.57
C ALA A 84 -25.16 1.85 -2.06
N ALA A 85 -25.34 0.68 -2.69
CA ALA A 85 -26.64 0.17 -3.12
C ALA A 85 -27.58 -0.04 -1.92
N ASP A 86 -27.08 -0.62 -0.83
CA ASP A 86 -27.85 -0.85 0.39
C ASP A 86 -28.29 0.49 1.01
N ALA A 87 -27.39 1.47 1.07
CA ALA A 87 -27.72 2.81 1.58
C ALA A 87 -28.78 3.54 0.73
N GLY A 88 -28.81 3.30 -0.59
CA GLY A 88 -29.87 3.80 -1.48
C GLY A 88 -31.21 3.14 -1.20
N ARG A 89 -31.21 1.80 -1.09
CA ARG A 89 -32.41 1.02 -0.74
C ARG A 89 -33.00 1.41 0.61
N TYR A 90 -32.17 1.60 1.64
CA TYR A 90 -32.61 2.07 2.95
C TYR A 90 -33.23 3.47 2.91
N ARG A 91 -32.66 4.39 2.12
CA ARG A 91 -33.23 5.74 1.94
C ARG A 91 -34.62 5.67 1.34
N TRP A 92 -34.80 4.88 0.30
CA TRP A 92 -36.10 4.71 -0.34
C TRP A 92 -37.13 4.06 0.60
N LEU A 93 -36.78 2.98 1.30
CA LEU A 93 -37.68 2.33 2.26
C LEU A 93 -38.14 3.29 3.36
N ARG A 94 -37.22 4.13 3.86
CA ARG A 94 -37.53 5.18 4.84
C ARG A 94 -38.51 6.20 4.26
N ASP A 95 -38.25 6.70 3.07
CA ASP A 95 -39.05 7.77 2.46
C ASP A 95 -40.46 7.25 2.07
N ALA A 96 -40.56 6.00 1.60
CA ALA A 96 -41.84 5.32 1.36
C ALA A 96 -42.66 5.11 2.65
N ALA A 97 -42.02 4.69 3.75
CA ALA A 97 -42.68 4.52 5.05
C ALA A 97 -43.20 5.84 5.64
N LEU A 98 -42.53 6.96 5.37
CA LEU A 98 -43.02 8.29 5.75
C LEU A 98 -44.29 8.70 4.97
N GLY A 99 -44.44 8.22 3.73
CA GLY A 99 -45.61 8.49 2.88
C GLY A 99 -46.90 7.78 3.30
N THR A 100 -46.81 6.67 4.04
CA THR A 100 -47.98 5.87 4.47
C THR A 100 -48.56 6.29 5.83
N GLY A 101 -47.99 7.31 6.48
CA GLY A 101 -48.44 7.78 7.79
C GLY A 101 -48.01 6.90 8.97
N CYS A 102 -47.19 5.87 8.74
CA CYS A 102 -46.58 5.05 9.78
C CYS A 102 -45.31 5.73 10.30
N ALA A 103 -45.48 6.77 11.11
CA ALA A 103 -44.36 7.48 11.73
C ALA A 103 -43.58 6.53 12.67
N ASN A 104 -42.32 6.31 12.31
CA ASN A 104 -41.27 5.61 13.07
C ASN A 104 -41.38 4.09 13.06
N VAL A 105 -40.79 3.46 12.03
CA VAL A 105 -39.54 2.68 12.08
C VAL A 105 -39.40 1.97 10.71
N PRO A 106 -38.34 2.19 9.90
CA PRO A 106 -38.03 1.26 8.83
C PRO A 106 -37.48 -0.01 9.48
N MET A 107 -38.39 -0.89 9.91
CA MET A 107 -38.05 -2.20 10.40
C MET A 107 -38.49 -3.19 9.33
N VAL A 108 -37.52 -3.84 8.70
CA VAL A 108 -37.74 -5.11 7.99
C VAL A 108 -38.05 -6.15 9.07
N ARG A 109 -39.26 -6.07 9.65
CA ARG A 109 -39.83 -7.09 10.51
C ARG A 109 -40.93 -7.78 9.74
N ILE A 110 -40.85 -9.10 9.67
CA ILE A 110 -42.00 -9.92 9.29
C ILE A 110 -42.94 -9.94 10.51
N GLY A 111 -43.90 -9.01 10.57
CA GLY A 111 -44.87 -8.93 11.65
C GLY A 111 -44.27 -8.62 13.03
N ALA A 112 -44.77 -9.26 14.08
CA ALA A 112 -44.37 -9.02 15.48
C ALA A 112 -43.06 -9.73 15.91
N GLY A 113 -42.25 -10.22 14.97
CA GLY A 113 -41.04 -11.01 15.22
C GLY A 113 -39.73 -10.21 15.42
N ASP A 114 -38.65 -10.95 15.68
CA ASP A 114 -37.28 -10.46 15.89
C ASP A 114 -36.66 -9.84 14.61
N PRO A 115 -35.71 -8.90 14.76
CA PRO A 115 -35.05 -8.25 13.62
C PRO A 115 -34.23 -9.25 12.80
N VAL A 116 -34.41 -9.20 11.49
CA VAL A 116 -33.65 -10.01 10.51
C VAL A 116 -32.41 -9.23 10.07
N GLY A 117 -31.27 -9.91 9.89
CA GLY A 117 -30.01 -9.29 9.44
C GLY A 117 -29.31 -10.12 8.36
N GLY A 118 -28.32 -9.52 7.69
CA GLY A 118 -27.55 -10.17 6.63
C GLY A 118 -28.40 -10.54 5.41
N ASP A 119 -28.06 -11.64 4.74
CA ASP A 119 -28.70 -12.09 3.48
C ASP A 119 -30.23 -12.26 3.58
N ASP A 120 -30.76 -12.49 4.77
CA ASP A 120 -32.21 -12.64 4.97
C ASP A 120 -32.92 -11.28 5.03
N LEU A 121 -32.24 -10.21 5.45
CA LEU A 121 -32.76 -8.85 5.32
C LEU A 121 -32.78 -8.42 3.85
N ASP A 122 -31.76 -8.79 3.07
CA ASP A 122 -31.68 -8.47 1.64
C ASP A 122 -32.83 -9.13 0.85
N LYS A 123 -33.07 -10.43 1.08
CA LYS A 123 -34.21 -11.15 0.47
C LYS A 123 -35.56 -10.52 0.82
N LEU A 124 -35.71 -10.05 2.06
CA LEU A 124 -36.96 -9.43 2.51
C LEU A 124 -37.13 -8.02 1.95
N ALA A 125 -36.04 -7.25 1.83
CA ALA A 125 -36.05 -5.96 1.17
C ALA A 125 -36.39 -6.11 -0.33
N ASP A 126 -35.82 -7.10 -1.00
CA ASP A 126 -36.12 -7.41 -2.41
C ASP A 126 -37.59 -7.84 -2.58
N ALA A 127 -38.09 -8.71 -1.69
CA ALA A 127 -39.51 -9.11 -1.69
C ALA A 127 -40.47 -7.93 -1.40
N ALA A 128 -40.06 -6.99 -0.55
CA ALA A 128 -40.82 -5.76 -0.32
C ALA A 128 -40.84 -4.86 -1.57
N GLY A 129 -39.72 -4.77 -2.29
CA GLY A 129 -39.64 -4.06 -3.57
C GLY A 129 -40.54 -4.66 -4.66
N LEU A 130 -40.80 -5.97 -4.65
CA LEU A 130 -41.79 -6.59 -5.55
C LEU A 130 -43.23 -6.20 -5.22
N ASN A 131 -43.56 -6.01 -3.94
CA ASN A 131 -44.90 -5.58 -3.51
C ASN A 131 -45.12 -4.07 -3.63
N TRP A 132 -44.04 -3.29 -3.61
CA TRP A 132 -44.05 -1.84 -3.76
C TRP A 132 -42.97 -1.43 -4.77
N PRO A 133 -43.22 -1.62 -6.07
CA PRO A 133 -42.19 -1.42 -7.10
C PRO A 133 -41.63 0.01 -7.06
N MET A 134 -40.30 0.11 -7.07
CA MET A 134 -39.60 1.38 -7.20
C MET A 134 -40.02 2.05 -8.53
N PRO A 135 -40.29 3.36 -8.56
CA PRO A 135 -40.44 4.08 -9.82
C PRO A 135 -39.18 3.94 -10.68
N ASP A 136 -39.33 3.74 -12.00
CA ASP A 136 -38.21 3.49 -12.94
C ASP A 136 -37.09 4.55 -12.85
N GLU A 137 -37.46 5.77 -12.48
CA GLU A 137 -36.58 6.94 -12.29
C GLU A 137 -35.46 6.71 -11.25
N PHE A 138 -35.73 5.91 -10.22
CA PHE A 138 -34.76 5.60 -9.15
C PHE A 138 -33.97 4.31 -9.42
N ALA A 139 -34.51 3.40 -10.22
CA ALA A 139 -33.82 2.17 -10.60
C ALA A 139 -32.63 2.46 -11.52
N GLU A 140 -32.72 3.50 -12.37
CA GLU A 140 -31.63 3.95 -13.23
C GLU A 140 -30.50 4.65 -12.46
N GLU A 141 -30.81 5.39 -11.38
CA GLU A 141 -29.79 6.08 -10.56
C GLU A 141 -28.94 5.12 -9.72
N LEU A 142 -29.48 3.95 -9.37
CA LEU A 142 -28.77 2.90 -8.63
C LEU A 142 -27.97 1.94 -9.52
N ALA A 143 -28.22 1.95 -10.84
CA ALA A 143 -27.56 1.09 -11.82
C ALA A 143 -26.42 1.79 -12.58
N SER A 144 -26.20 3.09 -12.35
CA SER A 144 -25.11 3.91 -12.92
C SER A 144 -23.96 4.12 -11.93
#